data_AF-A0A6C0D7S6-F1
#
_entry.id   AF-A0A6C0D7S6-F1
#
_cell.length_a   1.000
_cell.length_b   1.000
_cell.length_c   1.000
_cell.angle_alpha   90.00
_cell.angle_beta   90.00
_cell.angle_gamma   90.00
#
_symmetry.space_group_name_H-M   'P 1'
#
loop_
_entity.id
_entity.type
_entity.pdbx_description
1 polymer ?
#
loop_
_entity_poly.entity_id
_entity_poly.type
_entity_poly.pdbx_seq_one_letter_code
_entity_poly.pdbx_strand_id
1 'polypeptide(L)'
;METVDNNTILSKKDECIELKNIKYKTMLMSGNLIQETKSSSDLSNLEQFLENDKTNTQNEPWNKLDKTIKTKKCMTYADEYTKKNNLTQEEDTVLRVFLKDCLDRKKLQRVKDVQYDKTTGEIKDIPAILFNKSKLHFTLKNIDKQRISTLKSLPPKKVKGTYKNIKPDDNSDSEDEKS
;
A
#
# COMPACT_ATOMS: atom_id res chain seq x y z
N MET A 1 -20.37 57.54 -15.62
CA MET A 1 -19.01 57.93 -16.07
C MET A 1 -18.35 58.53 -14.85
N GLU A 2 -17.63 57.70 -14.09
CA GLU A 2 -16.15 57.58 -14.18
C GLU A 2 -15.50 58.79 -13.48
N THR A 3 -14.60 58.70 -12.49
CA THR A 3 -13.84 57.59 -11.89
C THR A 3 -13.52 57.97 -10.44
N VAL A 4 -13.41 56.96 -9.56
CA VAL A 4 -12.86 57.10 -8.21
C VAL A 4 -11.36 56.87 -8.32
N ASP A 5 -10.56 57.94 -8.25
CA ASP A 5 -9.10 57.86 -8.25
C ASP A 5 -8.58 57.68 -6.83
N ASN A 6 -8.45 56.42 -6.40
CA ASN A 6 -7.69 56.03 -5.22
C ASN A 6 -6.19 56.03 -5.56
N ASN A 7 -5.50 57.14 -5.30
CA ASN A 7 -4.05 57.22 -5.50
C ASN A 7 -3.32 57.48 -4.17
N THR A 8 -2.63 56.42 -3.73
CA THR A 8 -1.35 56.43 -3.01
C THR A 8 -1.22 57.28 -1.74
N ILE A 9 -1.55 56.67 -0.60
CA ILE A 9 -0.86 56.96 0.66
C ILE A 9 0.01 55.75 0.99
N LEU A 10 1.30 55.92 0.68
CA LEU A 10 2.41 55.05 1.03
C LEU A 10 2.46 54.89 2.55
N SER A 11 1.83 53.82 3.04
CA SER A 11 1.89 53.43 4.44
C SER A 11 3.33 53.06 4.78
N LYS A 12 4.02 53.97 5.47
CA LYS A 12 5.28 53.68 6.15
C LYS A 12 5.03 52.46 7.04
N LYS A 13 5.69 51.35 6.71
CA LYS A 13 5.78 50.18 7.58
C LYS A 13 6.37 50.64 8.90
N ASP A 14 5.52 50.83 9.91
CA ASP A 14 5.97 50.99 11.28
C ASP A 14 6.61 49.67 11.70
N GLU A 15 7.93 49.57 11.48
CA GLU A 15 8.75 48.50 12.00
C GLU A 15 8.47 48.34 13.50
N CYS A 16 8.11 47.11 13.89
CA CYS A 16 7.74 46.77 15.26
C CYS A 16 8.81 47.27 16.24
N ILE A 17 8.38 47.99 17.28
CA ILE A 17 9.27 48.60 18.28
C ILE A 17 10.15 47.54 18.95
N GLU A 18 9.59 46.35 19.17
CA GLU A 18 10.31 45.20 19.70
C GLU A 18 11.46 44.77 18.79
N LEU A 19 11.25 44.79 17.47
CA LEU A 19 12.28 44.43 16.49
C LEU A 19 13.44 45.44 16.50
N LYS A 20 13.13 46.74 16.62
CA LYS A 20 14.16 47.79 16.76
C LYS A 20 14.98 47.60 18.03
N ASN A 21 14.33 47.29 19.14
CA ASN A 21 14.99 47.05 20.42
C ASN A 21 15.90 45.81 20.35
N ILE A 22 15.45 44.72 19.73
CA ILE A 22 16.24 43.50 19.53
C ILE A 22 17.46 43.78 18.63
N LYS A 23 17.26 44.50 17.52
CA LYS A 23 18.34 44.86 16.58
C LYS A 23 19.40 45.73 17.26
N TYR A 24 18.98 46.73 18.03
CA TYR A 24 19.87 47.60 18.78
C TYR A 24 20.66 46.85 19.87
N LYS A 25 19.98 46.01 20.66
CA LYS A 25 20.63 45.16 21.67
C LYS A 25 21.66 44.22 21.04
N THR A 26 21.32 43.62 19.90
CA THR A 26 22.21 42.70 19.19
C THR A 26 23.42 43.42 18.61
N MET A 27 23.24 44.63 18.06
CA MET A 27 24.31 45.48 17.57
C MET A 27 25.30 45.84 18.69
N LEU A 28 24.79 46.23 19.87
CA LEU A 28 25.64 46.53 21.03
C LEU A 28 26.44 45.31 21.51
N MET A 29 25.85 44.11 21.44
CA MET A 29 26.51 42.89 21.92
C MET A 29 27.49 42.28 20.90
N SER A 30 27.17 42.38 19.61
CA SER A 30 27.84 41.59 18.56
C SER A 30 28.63 42.45 17.57
N GLY A 31 28.52 43.78 17.64
CA GLY A 31 29.21 44.74 16.78
C GLY A 31 28.78 44.76 15.31
N ASN A 32 27.99 43.79 14.86
CA ASN A 32 27.58 43.62 13.47
C ASN A 32 26.11 44.00 13.27
N LEU A 33 25.81 44.70 12.18
CA LEU A 33 24.44 45.00 11.78
C LEU A 33 23.77 43.72 11.26
N ILE A 34 22.66 43.30 11.89
CA ILE A 34 21.82 42.21 11.36
C ILE A 34 21.30 42.67 10.00
N GLN A 35 21.83 42.07 8.93
CA GLN A 35 21.28 42.22 7.61
C GLN A 35 20.02 41.34 7.54
N GLU A 36 18.88 41.94 7.21
CA GLU A 36 17.66 41.20 6.93
C GLU A 36 17.89 40.37 5.66
N THR A 37 18.06 39.06 5.82
CA THR A 37 18.02 38.14 4.70
C THR A 37 16.62 38.18 4.13
N LYS A 38 16.45 38.83 2.97
CA LYS A 38 15.20 38.76 2.20
C LYS A 38 14.93 37.29 1.92
N SER A 39 13.90 36.74 2.56
CA SER A 39 13.51 35.32 2.57
C SER A 39 12.93 34.82 1.24
N SER A 40 13.38 35.33 0.10
CA SER A 40 12.96 34.79 -1.20
C SER A 40 13.47 33.37 -1.43
N SER A 41 14.58 32.99 -0.79
CA SER A 41 15.11 31.63 -0.80
C SER A 41 14.28 30.63 0.02
N ASP A 42 13.50 31.09 1.00
CA ASP A 42 12.71 30.21 1.87
C ASP A 42 11.49 29.64 1.15
N LEU A 43 10.86 30.41 0.26
CA LEU A 43 9.75 29.92 -0.57
C LEU A 43 10.20 28.86 -1.57
N SER A 44 11.36 29.03 -2.22
CA SER A 44 11.90 28.01 -3.13
C SER A 44 12.36 26.74 -2.41
N ASN A 45 12.93 26.87 -1.21
CA ASN A 45 13.26 25.70 -0.38
C ASN A 45 12.00 24.98 0.10
N LEU A 46 10.93 25.71 0.42
CA LEU A 46 9.66 25.12 0.81
C LEU A 46 8.99 24.40 -0.36
N GLU A 47 8.99 24.99 -1.55
CA GLU A 47 8.51 24.33 -2.77
C GLU A 47 9.31 23.06 -3.05
N GLN A 48 10.64 23.12 -2.98
CA GLN A 48 11.51 21.95 -3.17
C GLN A 48 11.28 20.88 -2.10
N PHE A 49 11.03 21.27 -0.85
CA PHE A 49 10.70 20.33 0.22
C PHE A 49 9.37 19.61 -0.05
N LEU A 50 8.34 20.36 -0.46
CA LEU A 50 7.04 19.81 -0.84
C LEU A 50 7.14 18.89 -2.07
N GLU A 51 7.94 19.24 -3.07
CA GLU A 51 8.22 18.40 -4.24
C GLU A 51 8.98 17.12 -3.86
N ASN A 52 9.98 17.22 -2.97
CA ASN A 52 10.71 16.07 -2.45
C ASN A 52 9.81 15.13 -1.66
N ASP A 53 8.91 15.64 -0.83
CA ASP A 53 7.94 14.82 -0.10
C ASP A 53 6.93 14.14 -1.04
N LYS A 54 6.46 14.88 -2.06
CA LYS A 54 5.56 14.34 -3.08
C LYS A 54 6.22 13.21 -3.87
N THR A 55 7.49 13.38 -4.27
CA THR A 55 8.25 12.37 -5.03
C THR A 55 8.67 11.19 -4.15
N ASN A 56 9.05 11.43 -2.90
CA ASN A 56 9.34 10.37 -1.93
C ASN A 56 8.10 9.49 -1.70
N THR A 57 6.91 10.08 -1.58
CA THR A 57 5.64 9.36 -1.48
C THR A 57 5.35 8.47 -2.70
N GLN A 58 5.78 8.85 -3.91
CA GLN A 58 5.61 8.02 -5.10
C GLN A 58 6.58 6.83 -5.13
N ASN A 59 7.79 7.01 -4.58
CA ASN A 59 8.85 5.99 -4.61
C ASN A 59 8.78 5.01 -3.41
N GLU A 60 7.80 5.17 -2.53
CA GLU A 60 7.66 4.30 -1.38
C GLU A 60 7.37 2.86 -1.77
N PRO A 61 7.99 1.88 -1.08
CA PRO A 61 7.67 0.49 -1.29
C PRO A 61 6.23 0.19 -0.85
N TRP A 62 5.58 -0.76 -1.52
CA TRP A 62 4.17 -1.13 -1.29
C TRP A 62 3.78 -1.33 0.19
N ASN A 63 4.69 -1.84 1.02
CA ASN A 63 4.41 -2.02 2.45
C ASN A 63 4.26 -0.69 3.22
N LYS A 64 4.92 0.39 2.80
CA LYS A 64 4.86 1.71 3.44
C LYS A 64 3.68 2.57 2.99
N LEU A 65 3.08 2.27 1.82
CA LEU A 65 1.93 3.02 1.32
C LEU A 65 0.72 2.95 2.26
N ASP A 66 0.03 4.08 2.40
CA ASP A 66 -1.20 4.19 3.15
C ASP A 66 -2.34 3.36 2.54
N LYS A 67 -3.27 2.92 3.40
CA LYS A 67 -4.47 2.19 2.97
C LYS A 67 -5.25 2.94 1.88
N THR A 68 -5.34 4.27 1.99
CA THR A 68 -6.02 5.13 1.01
C THR A 68 -5.35 5.07 -0.36
N ILE A 69 -4.01 5.16 -0.40
CA ILE A 69 -3.24 5.09 -1.65
C ILE A 69 -3.36 3.68 -2.26
N LYS A 70 -3.18 2.64 -1.44
CA LYS A 70 -3.37 1.23 -1.84
C LYS A 70 -4.75 0.99 -2.45
N THR A 71 -5.80 1.55 -1.83
CA THR A 71 -7.18 1.44 -2.32
C THR A 71 -7.34 2.09 -3.69
N LYS A 72 -6.84 3.32 -3.87
CA LYS A 72 -6.88 4.02 -5.16
C LYS A 72 -6.15 3.22 -6.25
N LYS A 73 -4.96 2.71 -5.96
CA LYS A 73 -4.18 1.92 -6.91
C LYS A 73 -4.85 0.58 -7.24
N CYS A 74 -5.48 -0.08 -6.27
CA CYS A 74 -6.29 -1.28 -6.53
C CYS A 74 -7.51 -0.99 -7.42
N MET A 75 -8.14 0.18 -7.30
CA MET A 75 -9.23 0.56 -8.20
C MET A 75 -8.74 0.73 -9.63
N THR A 76 -7.62 1.44 -9.84
CA THR A 76 -6.98 1.57 -11.16
C THR A 76 -6.59 0.20 -11.75
N TYR A 77 -6.04 -0.69 -10.92
CA TYR A 77 -5.74 -2.05 -11.33
C TYR A 77 -6.99 -2.84 -11.77
N ALA A 78 -8.12 -2.67 -11.08
CA ALA A 78 -9.37 -3.32 -11.48
C ALA A 78 -9.78 -2.87 -12.90
N ASP A 79 -9.69 -1.57 -13.19
CA ASP A 79 -9.98 -1.01 -14.52
C ASP A 79 -9.06 -1.57 -15.62
N GLU A 80 -7.77 -1.74 -15.33
CA GLU A 80 -6.83 -2.35 -16.27
C GLU A 80 -7.07 -3.84 -16.45
N TYR A 81 -7.41 -4.54 -15.37
CA TYR A 81 -7.68 -5.96 -15.38
C TYR A 81 -8.95 -6.30 -16.18
N THR A 82 -10.00 -5.47 -16.08
CA THR A 82 -11.23 -5.63 -16.87
C THR A 82 -11.02 -5.33 -18.34
N LYS A 83 -10.25 -4.29 -18.68
CA LYS A 83 -9.83 -4.01 -20.06
C LYS A 83 -9.02 -5.16 -20.65
N LYS A 84 -8.08 -5.71 -19.89
CA LYS A 84 -7.20 -6.80 -20.36
C LYS A 84 -7.95 -8.11 -20.58
N ASN A 85 -8.95 -8.42 -19.75
CA ASN A 85 -9.72 -9.66 -19.81
C ASN A 85 -11.09 -9.52 -20.49
N ASN A 86 -11.47 -8.33 -20.95
CA ASN A 86 -12.80 -8.00 -21.49
C ASN A 86 -13.95 -8.51 -20.59
N LEU A 87 -13.85 -8.22 -19.29
CA LEU A 87 -14.83 -8.66 -18.29
C LEU A 87 -16.13 -7.85 -18.37
N THR A 88 -17.23 -8.47 -17.94
CA THR A 88 -18.55 -7.83 -17.86
C THR A 88 -18.60 -6.83 -16.70
N GLN A 89 -19.48 -5.83 -16.78
CA GLN A 89 -19.67 -4.83 -15.72
C GLN A 89 -19.94 -5.45 -14.34
N GLU A 90 -20.65 -6.58 -14.27
CA GLU A 90 -20.89 -7.31 -13.03
C GLU A 90 -19.59 -7.81 -12.40
N GLU A 91 -18.71 -8.42 -13.19
CA GLU A 91 -17.42 -8.96 -12.75
C GLU A 91 -16.48 -7.83 -12.27
N ASP A 92 -16.53 -6.66 -12.89
CA ASP A 92 -15.81 -5.46 -12.43
C ASP A 92 -16.22 -5.06 -11.01
N THR A 93 -17.53 -4.98 -10.74
CA THR A 93 -18.02 -4.61 -9.42
C THR A 93 -17.60 -5.61 -8.35
N VAL A 94 -17.67 -6.91 -8.66
CA VAL A 94 -17.23 -7.99 -7.76
C VAL A 94 -15.73 -7.89 -7.51
N LEU A 95 -14.92 -7.59 -8.54
CA LEU A 95 -13.47 -7.42 -8.41
C LEU A 95 -13.13 -6.24 -7.50
N ARG A 96 -13.78 -5.08 -7.67
CA ARG A 96 -13.53 -3.90 -6.83
C ARG A 96 -13.87 -4.15 -5.38
N VAL A 97 -15.02 -4.77 -5.10
CA VAL A 97 -15.43 -5.14 -3.74
C VAL A 97 -14.45 -6.15 -3.16
N PHE A 98 -14.02 -7.14 -3.94
CA PHE A 98 -13.06 -8.15 -3.52
C PHE A 98 -11.68 -7.54 -3.18
N LEU A 99 -11.17 -6.63 -4.01
CA LEU A 99 -9.90 -5.95 -3.76
C LEU A 99 -9.96 -5.10 -2.48
N LYS A 100 -11.10 -4.42 -2.24
CA LYS A 100 -11.34 -3.69 -1.00
C LYS A 100 -11.34 -4.63 0.22
N ASP A 101 -12.08 -5.75 0.16
CA ASP A 101 -12.10 -6.75 1.24
C ASP A 101 -10.69 -7.34 1.47
N CYS A 102 -9.91 -7.56 0.43
CA CYS A 102 -8.53 -8.04 0.55
C CYS A 102 -7.61 -7.04 1.26
N LEU A 103 -7.78 -5.73 1.02
CA LEU A 103 -7.06 -4.68 1.75
C LEU A 103 -7.53 -4.59 3.21
N ASP A 104 -8.83 -4.67 3.46
CA ASP A 104 -9.42 -4.63 4.80
C ASP A 104 -8.94 -5.82 5.66
N ARG A 105 -8.88 -7.01 5.06
CA ARG A 105 -8.41 -8.25 5.70
C ARG A 105 -6.88 -8.38 5.76
N LYS A 106 -6.14 -7.33 5.39
CA LYS A 106 -4.67 -7.28 5.42
C LYS A 106 -3.99 -8.37 4.58
N LYS A 107 -4.67 -8.92 3.57
CA LYS A 107 -4.13 -10.01 2.73
C LYS A 107 -3.11 -9.55 1.69
N LEU A 108 -3.11 -8.26 1.35
CA LEU A 108 -2.21 -7.64 0.37
C LEU A 108 -1.21 -6.68 1.04
N GLN A 109 -0.78 -6.96 2.26
CA GLN A 109 0.16 -6.08 2.99
C GLN A 109 1.62 -6.30 2.56
N ARG A 110 1.98 -7.52 2.16
CA ARG A 110 3.38 -7.86 1.86
C ARG A 110 3.71 -7.49 0.41
N VAL A 111 4.95 -7.05 0.19
CA VAL A 111 5.50 -6.78 -1.15
C VAL A 111 5.53 -8.04 -2.03
N LYS A 112 5.55 -9.24 -1.43
CA LYS A 112 5.49 -10.51 -2.18
C LYS A 112 4.10 -10.81 -2.75
N ASP A 113 3.05 -10.28 -2.12
CA ASP A 113 1.66 -10.58 -2.53
C ASP A 113 1.20 -9.66 -3.69
N VAL A 114 1.90 -8.55 -3.95
CA VAL A 114 1.54 -7.53 -4.94
C VAL A 114 2.75 -7.16 -5.79
N GLN A 115 2.63 -7.25 -7.11
CA GLN A 115 3.67 -6.82 -8.04
C GLN A 115 3.54 -5.31 -8.31
N TYR A 116 4.10 -4.52 -7.40
CA TYR A 116 4.10 -3.06 -7.46
C TYR A 116 5.36 -2.52 -8.13
N ASP A 117 5.19 -1.61 -9.08
CA ASP A 117 6.30 -0.87 -9.68
C ASP A 117 6.44 0.50 -9.00
N LYS A 118 7.59 0.73 -8.36
CA LYS A 118 7.90 1.99 -7.66
C LYS A 118 8.15 3.15 -8.62
N THR A 119 8.50 2.85 -9.88
CA THR A 119 8.85 3.89 -10.86
C THR A 119 7.61 4.47 -11.53
N THR A 120 6.62 3.63 -11.87
CA THR A 120 5.32 4.07 -12.40
C THR A 120 4.31 4.34 -11.29
N GLY A 121 4.55 3.81 -10.10
CA GLY A 121 3.65 3.89 -8.96
C GLY A 121 2.38 3.06 -9.15
N GLU A 122 2.36 2.06 -10.04
CA GLU A 122 1.19 1.27 -10.42
C GLU A 122 1.35 -0.22 -10.03
N ILE A 123 0.21 -0.89 -9.86
CA ILE A 123 0.17 -2.33 -9.59
C ILE A 123 0.13 -3.04 -10.94
N LYS A 124 1.18 -3.79 -11.29
CA LYS A 124 1.24 -4.53 -12.56
C LYS A 124 0.40 -5.80 -12.52
N ASP A 125 0.49 -6.53 -11.40
CA ASP A 125 -0.23 -7.78 -11.21
C ASP A 125 -0.36 -8.11 -9.72
N ILE A 126 -1.37 -8.92 -9.38
CA ILE A 126 -1.52 -9.52 -8.06
C ILE A 126 -1.52 -11.04 -8.28
N PRO A 127 -0.35 -11.70 -8.20
CA PRO A 127 -0.19 -13.12 -8.56
C PRO A 127 -1.09 -14.08 -7.76
N ALA A 128 -1.54 -13.63 -6.60
CA ALA A 128 -2.40 -14.40 -5.72
C ALA A 128 -3.88 -14.39 -6.18
N ILE A 129 -4.30 -13.49 -7.06
CA ILE A 129 -5.68 -13.41 -7.55
C ILE A 129 -5.93 -14.54 -8.56
N LEU A 130 -6.94 -15.35 -8.28
CA LEU A 130 -7.44 -16.37 -9.17
C LEU A 130 -8.92 -16.12 -9.45
N PHE A 131 -9.26 -16.02 -10.74
CA PHE A 131 -10.64 -15.86 -11.18
C PHE A 131 -11.29 -17.21 -11.48
N ASN A 132 -12.37 -17.54 -10.77
CA ASN A 132 -13.17 -18.72 -11.06
C ASN A 132 -14.35 -18.33 -11.96
N LYS A 133 -14.22 -18.59 -13.26
CA LYS A 133 -15.25 -18.31 -14.27
C LYS A 133 -16.58 -19.00 -13.99
N SER A 134 -16.55 -20.20 -13.40
CA SER A 134 -17.77 -21.00 -13.15
C SER A 134 -18.65 -20.44 -12.03
N LYS A 135 -18.05 -19.69 -11.08
CA LYS A 135 -18.78 -19.10 -9.95
C LYS A 135 -18.76 -17.57 -9.95
N LEU A 136 -18.18 -16.96 -11.00
CA LEU A 136 -17.91 -15.51 -11.08
C LEU A 136 -17.30 -14.96 -9.79
N HIS A 137 -16.37 -15.73 -9.20
CA HIS A 137 -15.83 -15.43 -7.87
C HIS A 137 -14.32 -15.30 -7.91
N PHE A 138 -13.81 -14.21 -7.33
CA PHE A 138 -12.38 -14.00 -7.14
C PHE A 138 -11.92 -14.63 -5.83
N THR A 139 -10.80 -15.33 -5.89
CA THR A 139 -10.18 -15.96 -4.72
C THR A 139 -8.71 -15.59 -4.65
N LEU A 140 -8.17 -15.58 -3.44
CA LEU A 140 -6.74 -15.36 -3.21
C LEU A 140 -6.07 -16.70 -2.91
N LYS A 141 -5.21 -17.18 -3.80
CA LYS A 141 -4.39 -18.38 -3.58
C LYS A 141 -3.20 -18.02 -2.69
N ASN A 142 -2.89 -18.89 -1.74
CA ASN A 142 -1.70 -18.69 -0.92
C ASN A 142 -0.44 -18.91 -1.78
N ILE A 143 0.37 -17.87 -1.96
CA ILE A 143 1.59 -17.89 -2.75
C ILE A 143 2.80 -18.45 -1.97
N ASP A 144 2.67 -18.67 -0.67
CA ASP A 144 3.73 -19.23 0.18
C ASP A 144 3.90 -20.73 -0.10
N LYS A 145 4.55 -21.05 -1.23
CA LYS A 145 4.87 -22.42 -1.68
C LYS A 145 5.76 -23.17 -0.68
N GLN A 146 6.39 -22.45 0.25
CA GLN A 146 7.32 -22.96 1.26
C GLN A 146 6.67 -23.31 2.60
N ARG A 147 5.36 -23.08 2.78
CA ARG A 147 4.66 -23.62 3.96
C ARG A 147 4.44 -25.11 3.75
N ILE A 148 5.53 -25.88 3.89
CA ILE A 148 5.49 -27.33 4.02
C ILE A 148 4.50 -27.60 5.14
N SER A 149 3.37 -28.21 4.78
CA SER A 149 2.40 -28.65 5.77
C SER A 149 3.14 -29.53 6.76
N THR A 150 3.22 -29.10 8.03
CA THR A 150 3.87 -29.87 9.09
C THR A 150 3.26 -31.26 9.22
N LEU A 151 2.05 -31.49 8.66
CA LEU A 151 1.44 -32.81 8.51
C LEU A 151 2.30 -33.81 7.72
N LYS A 152 3.12 -33.37 6.75
CA LYS A 152 4.07 -34.26 6.03
C LYS A 152 5.31 -34.60 6.86
N SER A 153 5.69 -33.74 7.80
CA SER A 153 6.81 -33.99 8.72
C SER A 153 6.37 -34.63 10.03
N LEU A 154 5.06 -34.80 10.24
CA LEU A 154 4.54 -35.54 11.38
C LEU A 154 4.83 -37.03 11.17
N PRO A 155 5.21 -37.75 12.23
CA PRO A 155 5.29 -39.20 12.17
C PRO A 155 3.94 -39.76 11.72
N PRO A 156 3.91 -40.76 10.82
CA PRO A 156 2.66 -41.42 10.46
C PRO A 156 1.98 -41.88 11.74
N LYS A 157 0.69 -41.57 11.87
CA LYS A 157 -0.11 -41.96 13.02
C LYS A 157 -0.03 -43.47 13.15
N LYS A 158 0.76 -43.96 14.12
CA LYS A 158 0.82 -45.38 14.44
C LYS A 158 -0.61 -45.78 14.80
N VAL A 159 -1.22 -46.62 13.99
CA VAL A 159 -2.51 -47.24 14.27
C VAL A 159 -2.28 -48.28 15.37
N LYS A 160 -1.87 -47.84 16.56
CA LYS A 160 -2.04 -48.65 17.75
C LYS A 160 -3.52 -48.54 18.05
N GLY A 161 -4.31 -49.42 17.45
CA GLY A 161 -5.69 -49.60 17.80
C GLY A 161 -5.76 -49.79 19.30
N THR A 162 -6.35 -48.83 20.01
CA THR A 162 -7.02 -49.19 21.24
C THR A 162 -8.07 -50.22 20.87
N TYR A 163 -8.21 -51.24 21.72
CA TYR A 163 -8.93 -52.52 21.55
C TYR A 163 -10.41 -52.45 21.13
N LYS A 164 -10.91 -51.30 20.68
CA LYS A 164 -12.32 -51.03 20.37
C LYS A 164 -12.62 -50.87 18.87
N ASN A 165 -11.62 -50.89 17.98
CA ASN A 165 -11.83 -50.69 16.53
C ASN A 165 -11.13 -51.77 15.67
N ILE A 166 -11.30 -53.04 16.02
CA ILE A 166 -11.04 -54.14 15.07
C ILE A 166 -12.39 -54.44 14.42
N LYS A 167 -12.56 -54.07 13.15
CA LYS A 167 -13.53 -54.75 12.29
C LYS A 167 -12.90 -56.07 11.87
N PRO A 168 -13.57 -57.22 11.99
CA PRO A 168 -13.11 -58.44 11.36
C PRO A 168 -13.28 -58.26 9.85
N ASP A 169 -12.18 -58.21 9.11
CA ASP A 169 -12.20 -58.42 7.66
C ASP A 169 -12.24 -59.93 7.44
N ASP A 170 -13.39 -60.37 6.92
CA ASP A 170 -13.69 -61.73 6.53
C ASP A 170 -13.39 -61.83 5.02
N ASN A 171 -12.16 -62.21 4.66
CA ASN A 171 -11.86 -62.89 3.38
C ASN A 171 -10.38 -63.31 3.26
N SER A 172 -10.13 -64.61 3.30
CA SER A 172 -9.06 -65.22 2.52
C SER A 172 -9.40 -66.68 2.27
N ASP A 173 -10.20 -66.89 1.21
CA ASP A 173 -10.26 -68.15 0.49
C ASP A 173 -9.25 -68.09 -0.65
N SER A 174 -8.26 -68.98 -0.64
CA SER A 174 -7.54 -69.46 -1.82
C SER A 174 -6.71 -70.67 -1.40
N GLU A 175 -7.26 -71.83 -1.77
CA GLU A 175 -6.56 -73.09 -1.94
C GLU A 175 -5.31 -72.88 -2.82
N ASP A 176 -4.18 -73.48 -2.43
CA ASP A 176 -3.09 -73.79 -3.36
C ASP A 176 -2.56 -75.19 -3.06
N GLU A 177 -2.89 -76.08 -3.99
CA GLU A 177 -2.39 -77.43 -4.20
C GLU A 177 -0.96 -77.39 -4.79
N LYS A 178 -0.01 -78.12 -4.19
CA LYS A 178 1.18 -78.80 -4.80
C LYS A 178 2.26 -79.02 -3.73
N SER A 179 2.97 -80.13 -3.64
CA SER A 179 3.04 -81.43 -4.34
C SER A 179 3.46 -82.49 -3.33
#